data_AF-A0A953M4M8-F1
#
_entry.id   AF-A0A953M4M8-F1
#
_cell.length_a   1.000
_cell.length_b   1.000
_cell.length_c   1.000
_cell.angle_alpha   90.00
_cell.angle_beta   90.00
_cell.angle_gamma   90.00
#
_symmetry.space_group_name_H-M   'P 1'
#
loop_
_entity.id
_entity.type
_entity.pdbx_description
1 polymer ?
#
loop_
_entity_poly.entity_id
_entity_poly.type
_entity_poly.pdbx_seq_one_letter_code
_entity_poly.pdbx_strand_id
1 'polypeptide(L)'
;MFGRIRNEALCVAAIGLPLFWAGCSVEKNYELLSFFFDGVPNPNALPIMASSGDRVAMRSSPTYTAHTPYLNGQCAECHGQGFTMGGVDAGVCLTCHEGVQSAYRHMHGPVAFGACLLCHVPHESAHAALLKSDSRAVCTQCHGEAMLSIDKAPEHKDETVSCLACHYGHGDSERFMLRDTPLIEAGGSRGGASPGMEG
;
A
#
# COMPACT_ATOMS: atom_id res chain seq x y z
N MET A 1 -21.26 -86.35 -1.13
CA MET A 1 -22.26 -85.30 -1.43
C MET A 1 -21.56 -83.97 -1.26
N PHE A 2 -21.46 -83.18 -2.35
CA PHE A 2 -21.16 -81.74 -2.52
C PHE A 2 -20.46 -80.97 -1.36
N GLY A 3 -19.46 -80.12 -1.55
CA GLY A 3 -19.00 -79.36 -2.71
C GLY A 3 -17.93 -78.34 -2.26
N ARG A 4 -17.30 -77.71 -3.25
CA ARG A 4 -16.14 -76.81 -3.16
C ARG A 4 -16.59 -75.36 -3.31
N ILE A 5 -16.14 -74.44 -2.44
CA ILE A 5 -16.15 -72.97 -2.62
C ILE A 5 -15.18 -72.36 -1.58
N ARG A 6 -13.91 -72.08 -1.92
CA ARG A 6 -13.28 -70.84 -2.46
C ARG A 6 -13.47 -69.58 -1.60
N ASN A 7 -12.31 -69.04 -1.19
CA ASN A 7 -11.88 -67.66 -0.87
C ASN A 7 -12.96 -66.61 -0.56
N GLU A 8 -12.69 -65.71 0.39
CA GLU A 8 -12.31 -64.30 0.14
C GLU A 8 -12.00 -63.60 1.49
N ALA A 9 -10.93 -62.80 1.46
CA ALA A 9 -10.67 -61.56 2.19
C ALA A 9 -11.06 -61.43 3.68
N LEU A 10 -10.05 -61.23 4.54
CA LEU A 10 -10.11 -60.30 5.69
C LEU A 10 -8.67 -59.96 6.14
N CYS A 11 -7.93 -59.24 5.28
CA CYS A 11 -6.75 -58.49 5.71
C CYS A 11 -7.24 -57.22 6.42
N VAL A 12 -7.47 -57.33 7.72
CA VAL A 12 -7.81 -56.19 8.58
C VAL A 12 -6.53 -55.46 8.99
N ALA A 13 -6.51 -54.17 8.64
CA ALA A 13 -5.79 -53.08 9.31
C ALA A 13 -4.25 -53.15 9.37
N ALA A 14 -3.62 -52.75 8.26
CA ALA A 14 -2.33 -52.07 8.29
C ALA A 14 -2.39 -50.86 7.34
N ILE A 15 -3.07 -49.78 7.74
CA ILE A 15 -2.92 -48.47 7.10
C ILE A 15 -2.69 -47.46 8.20
N GLY A 16 -1.46 -47.48 8.72
CA GLY A 16 -0.88 -46.31 9.38
C GLY A 16 -0.70 -45.20 8.34
N LEU A 17 -0.86 -43.97 8.82
CA LEU A 17 -0.46 -42.68 8.22
C LEU A 17 0.63 -42.82 7.13
N PRO A 18 0.37 -42.35 5.89
CA PRO A 18 1.12 -41.19 5.45
C PRO A 18 0.28 -40.28 4.54
N LEU A 19 -0.65 -39.50 5.11
CA LEU A 19 -1.27 -38.37 4.41
C LEU A 19 -0.63 -37.04 4.78
N PHE A 20 0.66 -37.04 5.13
CA PHE A 20 1.40 -35.82 5.47
C PHE A 20 2.62 -35.55 4.56
N TRP A 21 2.81 -36.37 3.51
CA TRP A 21 3.96 -36.26 2.61
C TRP A 21 3.59 -36.11 1.13
N ALA A 22 2.33 -35.78 0.82
CA ALA A 22 1.89 -35.51 -0.55
C ALA A 22 1.84 -34.00 -0.90
N GLY A 23 2.40 -33.13 -0.05
CA GLY A 23 2.29 -31.67 -0.15
C GLY A 23 3.47 -30.93 -0.81
N CYS A 24 4.41 -31.63 -1.47
CA CYS A 24 5.61 -31.01 -2.04
C CYS A 24 5.73 -31.19 -3.57
N SER A 25 4.62 -31.26 -4.31
CA SER A 25 4.65 -31.19 -5.76
C SER A 25 4.29 -29.77 -6.19
N VAL A 26 5.23 -29.12 -6.89
CA VAL A 26 5.10 -27.74 -7.39
C VAL A 26 3.89 -27.63 -8.34
N GLU A 27 3.68 -28.63 -9.19
CA GLU A 27 2.56 -28.70 -10.13
C GLU A 27 1.20 -28.73 -9.42
N LYS A 28 1.04 -29.57 -8.38
CA LYS A 28 -0.23 -29.68 -7.66
C LYS A 28 -0.58 -28.40 -6.89
N ASN A 29 0.44 -27.74 -6.34
CA ASN A 29 0.26 -26.45 -5.67
C ASN A 29 -0.09 -25.36 -6.69
N TYR A 30 0.53 -25.35 -7.87
CA TYR A 30 0.17 -24.45 -8.96
C TYR A 30 -1.28 -24.63 -9.41
N GLU A 31 -1.74 -25.87 -9.64
CA GLU A 31 -3.14 -26.15 -10.03
C GLU A 31 -4.13 -25.67 -8.98
N LEU A 32 -3.87 -25.94 -7.69
CA LEU A 32 -4.71 -25.47 -6.60
C LEU A 32 -4.72 -23.95 -6.47
N LEU A 33 -3.56 -23.30 -6.54
CA LEU A 33 -3.46 -21.86 -6.42
C LEU A 33 -4.11 -21.15 -7.61
N SER A 34 -3.91 -21.66 -8.83
CA SER A 34 -4.49 -21.08 -10.06
C SER A 34 -6.01 -21.18 -10.12
N PHE A 35 -6.61 -22.10 -9.36
CA PHE A 35 -8.06 -22.19 -9.24
C PHE A 35 -8.65 -21.04 -8.40
N PHE A 36 -7.94 -20.60 -7.36
CA PHE A 36 -8.42 -19.57 -6.44
C PHE A 36 -7.86 -18.17 -6.73
N PHE A 37 -6.69 -18.10 -7.37
CA PHE A 37 -5.96 -16.88 -7.63
C PHE A 37 -5.66 -16.79 -9.12
N ASP A 38 -6.23 -15.77 -9.76
CA ASP A 38 -5.89 -15.44 -11.14
C ASP A 38 -4.48 -14.83 -11.20
N GLY A 39 -3.65 -15.24 -12.16
CA GLY A 39 -2.27 -14.77 -12.33
C GLY A 39 -1.17 -15.53 -11.57
N VAL A 40 -1.41 -16.75 -11.10
CA VAL A 40 -0.36 -17.60 -10.52
C VAL A 40 0.69 -17.95 -11.60
N PRO A 41 2.00 -17.74 -11.37
CA PRO A 41 3.03 -18.03 -12.37
C PRO A 41 3.19 -19.53 -12.66
N ASN A 42 3.20 -19.91 -13.94
CA ASN A 42 3.37 -21.30 -14.38
C ASN A 42 4.81 -21.80 -14.07
N PRO A 43 4.97 -22.88 -13.27
CA PRO A 43 6.28 -23.38 -12.86
C PRO A 43 7.10 -24.01 -13.98
N ASN A 44 6.45 -24.38 -15.09
CA ASN A 44 7.07 -24.99 -16.27
C ASN A 44 7.13 -24.03 -17.47
N ALA A 45 6.73 -22.77 -17.30
CA ALA A 45 7.03 -21.75 -18.29
C ALA A 45 8.56 -21.64 -18.39
N LEU A 46 9.09 -21.76 -19.61
CA LEU A 46 10.50 -21.53 -19.88
C LEU A 46 10.92 -20.23 -19.20
N PRO A 47 12.10 -20.16 -18.56
CA PRO A 47 12.57 -18.90 -18.03
C PRO A 47 12.63 -17.93 -19.20
N ILE A 48 11.67 -17.00 -19.26
CA ILE A 48 12.04 -15.64 -19.61
C ILE A 48 13.22 -15.39 -18.69
N MET A 49 14.39 -15.12 -19.25
CA MET A 49 15.59 -14.82 -18.49
C MET A 49 15.31 -13.61 -17.60
N ALA A 50 14.58 -13.83 -16.52
CA ALA A 50 14.57 -13.05 -15.32
C ALA A 50 15.94 -13.34 -14.75
N SER A 51 16.89 -12.52 -15.20
CA SER A 51 18.09 -12.30 -14.46
C SER A 51 17.68 -12.15 -12.99
N SER A 52 18.52 -12.63 -12.09
CA SER A 52 18.29 -12.62 -10.64
C SER A 52 18.12 -11.20 -10.03
N GLY A 53 17.83 -10.17 -10.83
CA GLY A 53 17.37 -8.84 -10.44
C GLY A 53 15.88 -8.52 -10.71
N ASP A 54 15.11 -9.36 -11.42
CA ASP A 54 13.81 -8.94 -11.98
C ASP A 54 12.56 -9.32 -11.16
N ARG A 55 12.62 -9.22 -9.83
CA ARG A 55 11.37 -9.04 -9.03
C ARG A 55 10.76 -7.64 -9.24
N VAL A 56 11.45 -6.78 -9.98
CA VAL A 56 11.08 -5.39 -10.28
C VAL A 56 10.09 -5.28 -11.45
N ALA A 57 10.07 -6.25 -12.38
CA ALA A 57 9.30 -6.13 -13.63
C ALA A 57 7.76 -6.26 -13.47
N MET A 58 7.25 -6.78 -12.34
CA MET A 58 5.81 -6.76 -12.04
C MET A 58 5.36 -5.41 -11.43
N ARG A 59 6.30 -4.57 -10.98
CA ARG A 59 6.05 -3.28 -10.31
C ARG A 59 6.19 -2.07 -11.23
N SER A 60 6.57 -2.27 -12.49
CA SER A 60 6.79 -1.20 -13.45
C SER A 60 5.49 -0.72 -14.10
N SER A 61 4.60 -0.13 -13.29
CA SER A 61 3.63 0.85 -13.77
C SER A 61 4.28 2.24 -13.69
N PRO A 62 4.09 3.14 -14.66
CA PRO A 62 4.87 4.39 -14.77
C PRO A 62 4.68 5.38 -13.61
N THR A 63 3.77 5.14 -12.68
CA THR A 63 3.49 6.00 -11.51
C THR A 63 3.42 5.21 -10.21
N TYR A 64 4.37 4.31 -9.99
CA TYR A 64 4.44 3.59 -8.73
C TYR A 64 5.29 4.34 -7.69
N THR A 65 4.67 4.78 -6.59
CA THR A 65 5.38 5.34 -5.43
C THR A 65 5.39 4.32 -4.31
N ALA A 66 6.55 4.06 -3.74
CA ALA A 66 6.70 3.14 -2.61
C ALA A 66 7.48 3.80 -1.47
N HIS A 67 7.14 3.44 -0.24
CA HIS A 67 7.84 3.91 0.94
C HIS A 67 9.22 3.25 1.03
N THR A 68 10.27 4.02 1.34
CA THR A 68 11.66 3.50 1.34
C THR A 68 11.86 2.27 2.23
N PRO A 69 11.39 2.24 3.49
CA PRO A 69 11.46 1.03 4.33
C PRO A 69 10.81 -0.20 3.69
N TYR A 70 9.72 -0.01 2.95
CA TYR A 70 9.04 -1.10 2.26
C TYR A 70 9.87 -1.64 1.08
N LEU A 71 10.45 -0.75 0.27
CA LEU A 71 11.34 -1.14 -0.83
C LEU A 71 12.57 -1.92 -0.35
N ASN A 72 13.08 -1.55 0.83
CA ASN A 72 14.25 -2.18 1.44
C ASN A 72 13.92 -3.46 2.23
N GLY A 73 12.65 -3.87 2.31
CA GLY A 73 12.24 -5.04 3.09
C GLY A 73 12.41 -4.87 4.61
N GLN A 74 12.43 -3.64 5.11
CA GLN A 74 12.58 -3.30 6.53
C GLN A 74 11.25 -3.44 7.28
N CYS A 75 10.55 -4.55 7.09
CA CYS A 75 9.18 -4.75 7.56
C CYS A 75 9.05 -4.62 9.10
N ALA A 76 10.10 -5.03 9.83
CA ALA A 76 10.13 -5.02 11.29
C ALA A 76 10.18 -3.60 11.88
N GLU A 77 10.62 -2.59 11.13
CA GLU A 77 10.66 -1.20 11.63
C GLU A 77 9.26 -0.65 11.90
N CYS A 78 8.26 -1.13 11.15
CA CYS A 78 6.87 -0.72 11.35
C CYS A 78 6.01 -1.78 12.07
N HIS A 79 6.28 -3.07 11.87
CA HIS A 79 5.46 -4.17 12.41
C HIS A 79 6.04 -4.85 13.66
N GLY A 80 7.27 -4.54 14.06
CA GLY A 80 7.96 -5.24 15.14
C GLY A 80 7.97 -6.76 14.94
N GLN A 81 7.62 -7.52 15.98
CA GLN A 81 7.49 -8.99 15.95
C GLN A 81 6.10 -9.47 15.50
N GLY A 82 5.16 -8.55 15.25
CA GLY A 82 3.75 -8.84 15.09
C GLY A 82 3.19 -8.35 13.76
N PHE A 83 3.17 -9.21 12.75
CA PHE A 83 2.38 -8.99 11.54
C PHE A 83 0.93 -9.36 11.81
N THR A 84 0.21 -8.49 12.52
CA THR A 84 -1.22 -8.67 12.76
C THR A 84 -2.02 -8.02 11.64
N MET A 85 -3.17 -8.62 11.31
CA MET A 85 -4.13 -8.06 10.34
C MET A 85 -4.77 -6.73 10.80
N GLY A 86 -4.44 -6.24 12.00
CA GLY A 86 -4.99 -5.01 12.60
C GLY A 86 -4.36 -3.71 12.09
N GLY A 87 -3.35 -3.79 11.23
CA GLY A 87 -2.65 -2.62 10.70
C GLY A 87 -1.53 -2.11 11.61
N VAL A 88 -0.91 -1.01 11.18
CA VAL A 88 0.11 -0.28 11.96
C VAL A 88 -0.53 0.91 12.66
N ASP A 89 -0.18 1.15 13.93
CA ASP A 89 -0.60 2.34 14.65
C ASP A 89 0.00 3.58 13.99
N ALA A 90 -0.75 4.69 13.97
CA ALA A 90 -0.29 5.89 13.29
C ALA A 90 0.89 6.58 13.99
N GLY A 91 1.14 6.25 15.27
CA GLY A 91 2.36 6.60 15.99
C GLY A 91 3.63 6.06 15.33
N VAL A 92 3.57 4.95 14.58
CA VAL A 92 4.75 4.41 13.89
C VAL A 92 5.26 5.36 12.81
N CYS A 93 4.34 6.08 12.15
CA CYS A 93 4.70 7.06 11.12
C CYS A 93 5.58 8.17 11.71
N LEU A 94 5.28 8.57 12.95
CA LEU A 94 5.93 9.67 13.65
C LEU A 94 7.31 9.33 14.20
N THR A 95 7.69 8.05 14.20
CA THR A 95 9.07 7.64 14.57
C THR A 95 10.12 8.20 13.61
N CYS A 96 9.73 8.42 12.35
CA CYS A 96 10.58 9.01 11.31
C CYS A 96 10.04 10.37 10.83
N HIS A 97 8.73 10.55 10.75
CA HIS A 97 8.09 11.82 10.36
C HIS A 97 7.82 12.71 11.57
N GLU A 98 8.85 12.96 12.38
CA GLU A 98 8.74 13.78 13.58
C GLU A 98 8.34 15.22 13.23
N GLY A 99 7.55 15.85 14.10
CA GLY A 99 7.15 17.25 13.98
C GLY A 99 6.10 17.55 12.90
N VAL A 100 5.76 16.58 12.03
CA VAL A 100 4.78 16.80 10.95
C VAL A 100 3.41 17.27 11.47
N GLN A 101 3.01 16.85 12.66
CA GLN A 101 1.71 17.19 13.28
C GLN A 101 1.62 18.66 13.72
N SER A 102 2.74 19.38 13.74
CA SER A 102 2.82 20.78 14.17
C SER A 102 3.74 21.60 13.27
N ALA A 103 4.02 21.12 12.04
CA ALA A 103 5.00 21.74 11.15
C ALA A 103 4.55 23.12 10.63
N TYR A 104 3.25 23.41 10.65
CA TYR A 104 2.66 24.62 10.08
C TYR A 104 1.74 25.33 11.06
N ARG A 105 1.58 26.64 10.86
CA ARG A 105 0.64 27.47 11.63
C ARG A 105 -0.81 27.01 11.43
N HIS A 106 -1.16 26.61 10.21
CA HIS A 106 -2.50 26.14 9.87
C HIS A 106 -2.43 24.66 9.47
N MET A 107 -2.42 23.81 10.50
CA MET A 107 -2.42 22.35 10.32
C MET A 107 -3.74 21.82 9.78
N HIS A 108 -3.67 20.81 8.92
CA HIS A 108 -4.83 20.03 8.53
C HIS A 108 -5.21 19.07 9.67
N GLY A 109 -6.48 19.08 10.06
CA GLY A 109 -6.99 18.35 11.23
C GLY A 109 -6.56 16.89 11.31
N PRO A 110 -6.82 16.05 10.28
CA PRO A 110 -6.39 14.67 10.28
C PRO A 110 -4.90 14.48 10.57
N VAL A 111 -4.04 15.36 10.06
CA VAL A 111 -2.59 15.27 10.29
C VAL A 111 -2.22 15.69 11.71
N ALA A 112 -2.83 16.74 12.25
CA ALA A 112 -2.62 17.16 13.64
C ALA A 112 -3.03 16.09 14.67
N PHE A 113 -3.99 15.23 14.31
CA PHE A 113 -4.42 14.08 15.12
C PHE A 113 -3.67 12.78 14.79
N GLY A 114 -2.66 12.83 13.91
CA GLY A 114 -1.89 11.66 13.52
C GLY A 114 -2.67 10.64 12.69
N ALA A 115 -3.79 11.00 12.05
CA ALA A 115 -4.61 10.09 11.25
C ALA A 115 -4.04 9.86 9.83
N CYS A 116 -2.75 9.54 9.74
CA CYS A 116 -1.98 9.41 8.49
C CYS A 116 -2.63 8.44 7.48
N LEU A 117 -3.14 7.33 8.00
CA LEU A 117 -3.71 6.24 7.22
C LEU A 117 -5.10 6.56 6.67
N LEU A 118 -5.68 7.74 6.91
CA LEU A 118 -6.90 8.14 6.21
C LEU A 118 -6.62 8.41 4.73
N CYS A 119 -5.49 9.06 4.44
CA CYS A 119 -5.12 9.47 3.08
C CYS A 119 -4.02 8.59 2.46
N HIS A 120 -3.08 8.06 3.28
CA HIS A 120 -1.91 7.34 2.79
C HIS A 120 -2.02 5.82 2.95
N VAL A 121 -1.31 5.09 2.08
CA VAL A 121 -1.00 3.67 2.24
C VAL A 121 0.49 3.50 2.61
N PRO A 122 0.84 2.72 3.65
CA PRO A 122 2.18 2.75 4.23
C PRO A 122 3.24 1.96 3.42
N HIS A 123 2.81 1.12 2.48
CA HIS A 123 3.72 0.32 1.67
C HIS A 123 3.98 0.99 0.33
N GLU A 124 2.97 1.01 -0.53
CA GLU A 124 3.13 1.34 -1.93
C GLU A 124 1.79 1.73 -2.56
N SER A 125 1.81 2.66 -3.53
CA SER A 125 0.64 3.20 -4.21
C SER A 125 0.93 3.50 -5.68
N ALA A 126 -0.11 3.44 -6.51
CA ALA A 126 -0.09 3.97 -7.88
C ALA A 126 -0.20 5.51 -7.95
N HIS A 127 -0.30 6.18 -6.81
CA HIS A 127 -0.44 7.63 -6.69
C HIS A 127 0.75 8.24 -5.97
N ALA A 128 1.08 9.49 -6.35
CA ALA A 128 2.17 10.24 -5.75
C ALA A 128 2.00 10.36 -4.22
N ALA A 129 3.14 10.45 -3.51
CA ALA A 129 3.18 10.56 -2.06
C ALA A 129 2.36 9.49 -1.32
N LEU A 130 2.22 8.29 -1.90
CA LEU A 130 1.51 7.16 -1.29
C LEU A 130 0.03 7.41 -1.00
N LEU A 131 -0.64 8.28 -1.75
CA LEU A 131 -2.08 8.48 -1.57
C LEU A 131 -2.87 7.21 -1.91
N LYS A 132 -3.97 6.96 -1.21
CA LYS A 132 -4.87 5.82 -1.49
C LYS A 132 -5.53 5.88 -2.85
N SER A 133 -5.71 7.08 -3.39
CA SER A 133 -6.36 7.35 -4.67
C SER A 133 -5.82 8.67 -5.24
N ASP A 134 -6.39 9.16 -6.32
CA ASP A 134 -6.10 10.51 -6.80
C ASP A 134 -6.49 11.56 -5.74
N SER A 135 -5.88 12.75 -5.84
CA SER A 135 -6.06 13.80 -4.82
C SER A 135 -7.53 14.22 -4.65
N ARG A 136 -8.31 14.25 -5.74
CA ARG A 136 -9.71 14.67 -5.69
C ARG A 136 -10.50 13.64 -4.90
N ALA A 137 -10.38 12.36 -5.25
CA ALA A 137 -11.03 11.26 -4.54
C ALA A 137 -10.62 11.16 -3.06
N VAL A 138 -9.38 11.48 -2.71
CA VAL A 138 -8.95 11.53 -1.29
C VAL A 138 -9.61 12.69 -0.54
N CYS A 139 -9.57 13.90 -1.10
CA CYS A 139 -10.07 15.10 -0.42
C CYS A 139 -11.60 15.13 -0.32
N THR A 140 -12.32 14.68 -1.36
CA THR A 140 -13.79 14.75 -1.40
C THR A 140 -14.49 13.67 -0.57
N GLN A 141 -13.74 12.78 0.08
CA GLN A 141 -14.28 11.91 1.13
C GLN A 141 -14.85 12.69 2.31
N CYS A 142 -14.36 13.91 2.55
CA CYS A 142 -14.84 14.79 3.62
C CYS A 142 -15.19 16.20 3.12
N HIS A 143 -14.46 16.73 2.14
CA HIS A 143 -14.70 18.07 1.60
C HIS A 143 -15.71 18.03 0.45
N GLY A 144 -16.98 18.24 0.77
CA GLY A 144 -18.07 18.27 -0.21
C GLY A 144 -18.15 19.57 -1.01
N GLU A 145 -19.11 19.62 -1.94
CA GLU A 145 -19.31 20.73 -2.89
C GLU A 145 -19.43 22.11 -2.23
N ALA A 146 -20.00 22.19 -1.02
CA ALA A 146 -20.13 23.44 -0.28
C ALA A 146 -18.78 24.13 0.02
N MET A 147 -17.68 23.37 0.07
CA MET A 147 -16.32 23.90 0.28
C MET A 147 -15.60 24.22 -1.04
N LEU A 148 -16.10 23.73 -2.17
CA LEU A 148 -15.55 23.92 -3.51
C LEU A 148 -16.21 25.14 -4.19
N SER A 149 -16.19 26.29 -3.52
CA SER A 149 -16.81 27.51 -4.06
C SER A 149 -16.10 27.99 -5.32
N ILE A 150 -16.80 27.91 -6.46
CA ILE A 150 -16.31 28.36 -7.78
C ILE A 150 -16.25 29.89 -7.85
N ASP A 151 -17.11 30.59 -7.09
CA ASP A 151 -17.10 32.06 -7.02
C ASP A 151 -15.83 32.61 -6.36
N LYS A 152 -15.19 31.82 -5.48
CA LYS A 152 -13.96 32.20 -4.78
C LYS A 152 -12.71 31.69 -5.49
N ALA A 153 -12.77 30.50 -6.07
CA ALA A 153 -11.70 29.90 -6.85
C ALA A 153 -12.31 29.21 -8.08
N PRO A 154 -12.29 29.87 -9.25
CA PRO A 154 -12.84 29.31 -10.50
C PRO A 154 -12.26 27.94 -10.87
N GLU A 155 -11.03 27.67 -10.44
CA GLU A 155 -10.31 26.41 -10.64
C GLU A 155 -11.02 25.21 -10.00
N HIS A 156 -11.88 25.40 -8.98
CA HIS A 156 -12.69 24.32 -8.41
C HIS A 156 -13.67 23.69 -9.39
N LYS A 157 -14.00 24.39 -10.50
CA LYS A 157 -14.83 23.85 -11.57
C LYS A 157 -14.10 22.78 -12.40
N ASP A 158 -12.77 22.84 -12.44
CA ASP A 158 -11.97 21.88 -13.21
C ASP A 158 -11.73 20.62 -12.36
N GLU A 159 -12.38 19.53 -12.75
CA GLU A 159 -12.22 18.25 -12.05
C GLU A 159 -10.91 17.53 -12.38
N THR A 160 -10.20 17.98 -13.41
CA THR A 160 -8.93 17.39 -13.84
C THR A 160 -7.73 17.95 -13.09
N VAL A 161 -7.90 19.11 -12.44
CA VAL A 161 -6.86 19.75 -11.65
C VAL A 161 -6.78 19.07 -10.27
N SER A 162 -5.57 18.65 -9.91
CA SER A 162 -5.28 18.11 -8.57
C SER A 162 -5.56 19.16 -7.50
N CYS A 163 -6.22 18.76 -6.41
CA CYS A 163 -6.38 19.64 -5.23
C CYS A 163 -5.00 20.06 -4.70
N LEU A 164 -4.04 19.14 -4.79
CA LEU A 164 -2.64 19.36 -4.47
C LEU A 164 -1.88 20.09 -5.58
N ALA A 165 -2.53 20.83 -6.47
CA ALA A 165 -1.87 21.84 -7.31
C ALA A 165 -1.68 23.14 -6.53
N CYS A 166 -2.72 23.51 -5.77
CA CYS A 166 -2.78 24.77 -5.01
C CYS A 166 -2.78 24.53 -3.49
N HIS A 167 -3.28 23.39 -3.01
CA HIS A 167 -3.33 23.09 -1.58
C HIS A 167 -2.19 22.19 -1.11
N TYR A 168 -1.78 22.33 0.15
CA TYR A 168 -0.86 21.43 0.83
C TYR A 168 -1.57 20.61 1.92
N GLY A 169 -1.76 19.32 1.67
CA GLY A 169 -2.67 18.45 2.45
C GLY A 169 -2.29 18.21 3.92
N HIS A 170 -1.08 18.57 4.36
CA HIS A 170 -0.71 18.48 5.78
C HIS A 170 -0.96 19.78 6.55
N GLY A 171 -0.94 20.94 5.89
CA GLY A 171 -1.03 22.26 6.52
C GLY A 171 -0.10 23.28 5.87
N ASP A 172 -0.41 24.56 6.00
CA ASP A 172 0.44 25.62 5.46
C ASP A 172 0.55 26.79 6.46
N SER A 173 1.48 27.71 6.19
CA SER A 173 1.52 29.03 6.80
C SER A 173 0.30 29.88 6.43
N GLU A 174 -0.28 29.65 5.25
CA GLU A 174 -1.46 30.34 4.74
C GLU A 174 -2.78 29.64 5.11
N ARG A 175 -3.85 30.43 5.21
CA ARG A 175 -5.18 29.90 5.50
C ARG A 175 -5.66 29.03 4.33
N PHE A 176 -6.55 28.09 4.64
CA PHE A 176 -7.07 27.11 3.67
C PHE A 176 -5.98 26.24 3.04
N MET A 177 -4.81 26.19 3.66
CA MET A 177 -3.68 25.34 3.27
C MET A 177 -3.24 25.63 1.84
N LEU A 178 -3.34 26.89 1.41
CA LEU A 178 -2.87 27.34 0.11
C LEU A 178 -1.35 27.36 0.11
N ARG A 179 -0.74 26.94 -0.99
CA ARG A 179 0.71 27.00 -1.16
C ARG A 179 1.15 28.43 -1.39
N ASP A 180 2.25 28.79 -0.75
CA ASP A 180 2.95 30.07 -0.94
C ASP A 180 3.74 30.14 -2.28
N THR A 181 4.07 28.98 -2.88
CA THR A 181 4.92 28.85 -4.06
C THR A 181 4.31 27.95 -5.15
N PRO A 182 4.30 28.36 -6.44
CA PRO A 182 3.81 27.54 -7.55
C PRO A 182 4.71 26.34 -7.84
N LEU A 183 4.11 25.23 -8.30
CA LEU A 183 4.69 23.88 -8.50
C LEU A 183 5.91 23.74 -9.45
N ILE A 184 6.49 24.80 -9.98
CA ILE A 184 7.53 24.72 -11.02
C ILE A 184 8.86 24.11 -10.49
N GLU A 185 9.07 24.02 -9.17
CA GLU A 185 10.31 23.46 -8.59
C GLU A 185 10.15 22.18 -7.75
N ALA A 186 9.06 21.42 -7.92
CA ALA A 186 8.82 20.18 -7.16
C ALA A 186 9.59 18.94 -7.67
N GLY A 187 10.78 19.14 -8.25
CA GLY A 187 11.71 18.09 -8.67
C GLY A 187 12.93 17.93 -7.76
N GLY A 188 12.96 18.61 -6.62
CA GLY A 188 14.06 18.53 -5.66
C GLY A 188 13.52 18.42 -4.25
N SER A 189 14.05 17.45 -3.51
CA SER A 189 13.86 17.24 -2.08
C SER A 189 14.34 18.43 -1.24
N ARG A 190 13.68 19.58 -1.36
CA ARG A 190 13.78 20.64 -0.37
C ARG A 190 12.58 20.45 0.54
N GLY A 191 12.84 19.82 1.68
CA GLY A 191 12.06 20.13 2.87
C GLY A 191 12.01 21.65 2.94
N GLY A 192 10.80 22.20 2.83
CA GLY A 192 10.59 23.61 3.13
C GLY A 192 11.22 23.83 4.50
N ALA A 193 12.30 24.61 4.52
CA ALA A 193 12.90 25.03 5.75
C ALA A 193 11.76 25.61 6.59
N SER A 194 11.53 25.00 7.75
CA SER A 194 10.72 25.60 8.80
C SER A 194 11.18 27.06 8.91
N PRO A 195 10.29 28.06 8.83
CA PRO A 195 10.70 29.43 9.11
C PRO A 195 11.32 29.42 10.50
N GLY A 196 12.56 29.91 10.58
CA GLY A 196 13.40 29.85 11.75
C GLY A 196 12.64 30.27 13.01
N MET A 197 12.78 29.45 14.04
CA MET A 197 12.90 29.96 15.39
C MET A 197 14.17 30.82 15.43
N GLU A 198 14.00 32.11 15.22
CA GLU A 198 14.98 33.13 15.61
C GLU A 198 14.28 34.08 16.59
N GLY A 199 14.69 33.99 17.86
CA GLY A 199 14.20 34.80 18.98
C GLY A 199 13.81 34.00 20.21
#